data_AF-A0A7C1MQ53-F1
#
_entry.id   AF-A0A7C1MQ53-F1
#
_cell.length_a   1.000
_cell.length_b   1.000
_cell.length_c   1.000
_cell.angle_alpha   90.00
_cell.angle_beta   90.00
_cell.angle_gamma   90.00
#
_symmetry.space_group_name_H-M   'P 1'
#
loop_
_entity.id
_entity.type
_entity.pdbx_description
1 polymer ?
#
loop_
_entity_poly.entity_id
_entity_poly.type
_entity_poly.pdbx_seq_one_letter_code
_entity_poly.pdbx_strand_id
1 'polypeptide(L)'
;MRLKIHITGAVQGVGFRPFVYRLAEEAGLRGYVLNDTNGVLIEVEGEKQELDRFLIRIDIEKPEISKIYGMQHSFLEEAGYKDFKIRESEGQGERRVSILPDIAICDECSKEIDDPDNRRFEYPFTNCTNCGPRFTIIEEIPYDRQNTSMKNFNMCPECWTEYSHVLDRRFHAQPDACHSCGPWVSLYDAKGNSMFDKEGAIERAVDLIKEGDIVAVKGIGGYHLICDAMNEDAVVRLRKRKQREEKPMAVMFPDMEGIKAAAIINDLEERAINSVERPIVIVQKKEGNSIARSVSEGNSTLGVFLPYTPLHRILLSKLKGPVIATSANMTDEPIASHEKDAFSRLEGIADGFLAHNREIFRRCDDSVVRIIAERQVPVRRSRGFAPLPVILPFKLKVPVLALGSYMNNTIAVGIDDKVYLSQHIGDLDTPLAVDFYEETIDDFLRLFDIKPGIVVSDLHPGYHSTKFGERHFGKRLKKVQHHYAHILSCMAENDMPE
;
A
#
# COMPACT_ATOMS: atom_id res chain seq x y z
N MET A 1 -18.50 36.51 -5.76
CA MET A 1 -18.40 36.12 -4.33
C MET A 1 -17.16 35.27 -4.13
N ARG A 2 -16.59 35.18 -2.93
CA ARG A 2 -15.45 34.29 -2.64
C ARG A 2 -15.88 33.11 -1.77
N LEU A 3 -15.35 31.93 -2.05
CA LEU A 3 -15.53 30.73 -1.25
C LEU A 3 -14.15 30.27 -0.77
N LYS A 4 -14.01 30.10 0.54
CA LYS A 4 -12.83 29.52 1.19
C LYS A 4 -13.17 28.12 1.66
N ILE A 5 -12.35 27.14 1.29
CA ILE A 5 -12.50 25.72 1.63
C ILE A 5 -11.21 25.26 2.31
N HIS A 6 -11.34 24.60 3.45
CA HIS A 6 -10.23 23.93 4.12
C HIS A 6 -10.56 22.44 4.24
N ILE A 7 -9.74 21.62 3.56
CA ILE A 7 -9.90 20.18 3.46
C ILE A 7 -8.80 19.54 4.29
N THR A 8 -9.19 18.71 5.25
CA THR A 8 -8.27 17.95 6.10
C THR A 8 -8.30 16.46 5.73
N GLY A 9 -7.14 15.81 5.82
CA GLY A 9 -7.01 14.36 5.65
C GLY A 9 -5.84 13.94 4.77
N ALA A 10 -5.95 12.75 4.19
CA ALA A 10 -4.97 12.20 3.27
C ALA A 10 -5.16 12.81 1.86
N VAL A 11 -4.93 14.12 1.77
CA VAL A 11 -5.18 14.95 0.57
C VAL A 11 -3.92 15.61 0.02
N GLN A 12 -2.76 15.34 0.62
CA GLN A 12 -1.46 15.80 0.15
C GLN A 12 -0.70 14.66 -0.53
N GLY A 13 0.08 14.97 -1.59
CA GLY A 13 0.83 13.95 -2.34
C GLY A 13 -0.05 13.02 -3.21
N VAL A 14 -1.34 13.31 -3.34
CA VAL A 14 -2.34 12.53 -4.11
C VAL A 14 -2.78 13.19 -5.43
N GLY A 15 -2.03 14.20 -5.92
CA GLY A 15 -2.47 14.98 -7.08
C GLY A 15 -3.68 15.91 -6.81
N PHE A 16 -3.99 16.20 -5.54
CA PHE A 16 -5.15 17.04 -5.18
C PHE A 16 -5.05 18.48 -5.69
N ARG A 17 -3.88 19.13 -5.57
CA ARG A 17 -3.67 20.51 -6.06
C ARG A 17 -3.88 20.61 -7.59
N PRO A 18 -3.30 19.74 -8.43
CA PRO A 18 -3.62 19.68 -9.86
C PRO A 18 -5.09 19.40 -10.15
N PHE A 19 -5.73 18.51 -9.39
CA PHE A 19 -7.15 18.24 -9.50
C PHE A 19 -7.98 19.52 -9.29
N VAL A 20 -7.75 20.23 -8.17
CA VAL A 20 -8.43 21.49 -7.85
C VAL A 20 -8.15 22.56 -8.91
N TYR A 21 -6.91 22.64 -9.41
CA TYR A 21 -6.54 23.56 -10.48
C TYR A 21 -7.34 23.30 -11.75
N ARG A 22 -7.39 22.06 -12.25
CA ARG A 22 -8.17 21.70 -13.44
C ARG A 22 -9.66 21.97 -13.24
N LEU A 23 -10.17 21.62 -12.06
CA LEU A 23 -11.58 21.81 -11.72
C LEU A 23 -11.97 23.30 -11.72
N ALA A 24 -11.09 24.15 -11.19
CA ALA A 24 -11.32 25.60 -11.15
C ALA A 24 -11.28 26.22 -12.56
N GLU A 25 -10.31 25.81 -13.39
CA GLU A 25 -10.18 26.26 -14.77
C GLU A 25 -11.40 25.84 -15.63
N GLU A 26 -11.86 24.60 -15.52
CA GLU A 26 -13.06 24.11 -16.20
C GLU A 26 -14.33 24.87 -15.81
N ALA A 27 -14.41 25.30 -14.54
CA ALA A 27 -15.53 26.09 -14.02
C ALA A 27 -15.38 27.60 -14.25
N GLY A 28 -14.28 28.06 -14.87
CA GLY A 28 -13.99 29.48 -15.06
C GLY A 28 -13.80 30.27 -13.76
N LEU A 29 -13.44 29.59 -12.67
CA LEU A 29 -13.23 30.18 -11.35
C LEU A 29 -11.81 30.72 -11.20
N ARG A 30 -11.64 31.74 -10.36
CA ARG A 30 -10.34 32.40 -10.11
C ARG A 30 -9.94 32.27 -8.66
N GLY A 31 -8.66 32.19 -8.35
CA GLY A 31 -8.21 32.04 -6.97
C GLY A 31 -6.95 31.20 -6.83
N TYR A 32 -6.89 30.36 -5.80
CA TYR A 32 -5.73 29.53 -5.57
C TYR A 32 -6.00 28.27 -4.76
N VAL A 33 -5.05 27.35 -4.85
CA VAL A 33 -4.93 26.18 -3.96
C VAL A 33 -3.51 26.10 -3.39
N LEU A 34 -3.39 25.75 -2.12
CA LEU A 34 -2.10 25.46 -1.47
C LEU A 34 -2.23 24.34 -0.45
N ASN A 35 -1.10 23.72 -0.11
CA ASN A 35 -1.03 22.82 1.03
C ASN A 35 -0.62 23.63 2.28
N ASP A 36 -1.29 23.39 3.40
CA ASP A 36 -0.87 23.88 4.71
C ASP A 36 -0.45 22.71 5.61
N THR A 37 -0.30 22.94 6.91
CA THR A 37 0.13 21.91 7.87
C THR A 37 -0.92 20.84 8.17
N ASN A 38 -2.21 21.09 7.87
CA ASN A 38 -3.34 20.23 8.23
C ASN A 38 -4.08 19.65 7.02
N GLY A 39 -3.82 20.14 5.81
CA GLY A 39 -4.38 19.61 4.57
C GLY A 39 -4.24 20.56 3.38
N VAL A 40 -5.35 20.90 2.74
CA VAL A 40 -5.41 21.71 1.52
C VAL A 40 -6.33 22.90 1.75
N LEU A 41 -5.82 24.10 1.48
CA LEU A 41 -6.58 25.34 1.48
C LEU A 41 -6.90 25.75 0.05
N ILE A 42 -8.17 26.05 -0.23
CA ILE A 42 -8.66 26.50 -1.52
C ILE A 42 -9.40 27.82 -1.31
N GLU A 43 -9.07 28.82 -2.11
CA GLU A 43 -9.93 29.99 -2.29
C GLU A 43 -10.32 30.12 -3.76
N VAL A 44 -11.61 30.25 -4.02
CA VAL A 44 -12.16 30.43 -5.37
C VAL A 44 -13.17 31.58 -5.39
N GLU A 45 -13.20 32.30 -6.49
CA GLU A 45 -14.10 33.42 -6.77
C GLU A 45 -14.90 33.14 -8.03
N GLY A 46 -16.18 33.46 -7.97
CA GLY A 46 -17.12 33.31 -9.08
C GLY A 46 -18.55 33.60 -8.67
N GLU A 47 -19.47 33.24 -9.55
CA GLU A 47 -20.90 33.26 -9.28
C GLU A 47 -21.27 32.19 -8.25
N LYS A 48 -22.27 32.48 -7.40
CA LYS A 48 -22.71 31.58 -6.33
C LYS A 48 -23.02 30.16 -6.84
N GLN A 49 -23.68 30.06 -7.99
CA GLN A 49 -24.06 28.77 -8.57
C GLN A 49 -22.85 27.93 -8.97
N GLU A 50 -21.81 28.53 -9.56
CA GLU A 50 -20.58 27.81 -9.91
C GLU A 50 -19.76 27.43 -8.69
N LEU A 51 -19.76 28.27 -7.65
CA LEU A 51 -19.11 27.94 -6.38
C LEU A 51 -19.78 26.77 -5.65
N ASP A 52 -21.10 26.68 -5.69
CA ASP A 52 -21.84 25.54 -5.12
C ASP A 52 -21.60 24.25 -5.92
N ARG A 53 -21.57 24.34 -7.26
CA ARG A 53 -21.20 23.20 -8.11
C ARG A 53 -19.77 22.74 -7.85
N PHE A 54 -18.84 23.67 -7.71
CA PHE A 54 -17.44 23.38 -7.43
C PHE A 54 -17.26 22.58 -6.14
N LEU A 55 -17.98 22.94 -5.06
CA LEU A 55 -17.99 22.17 -3.80
C LEU A 55 -18.44 20.72 -4.01
N ILE A 56 -19.54 20.53 -4.74
CA ILE A 56 -20.10 19.20 -5.01
C ILE A 56 -19.12 18.38 -5.86
N ARG A 57 -18.53 18.99 -6.90
CA ARG A 57 -17.56 18.32 -7.77
C ARG A 57 -16.28 17.93 -7.03
N ILE A 58 -15.80 18.73 -6.07
CA ILE A 58 -14.65 18.33 -5.23
C ILE A 58 -14.94 17.01 -4.52
N ASP A 59 -16.12 16.82 -3.94
CA ASP A 59 -16.43 15.61 -3.17
C ASP A 59 -16.59 14.38 -4.08
N ILE A 60 -17.22 14.55 -5.25
CA ILE A 60 -17.52 13.47 -6.20
C ILE A 60 -16.30 13.09 -7.05
N GLU A 61 -15.56 14.07 -7.55
CA GLU A 61 -14.50 13.88 -8.55
C GLU A 61 -13.08 13.85 -7.94
N LYS A 62 -12.95 13.97 -6.60
CA LYS A 62 -11.65 13.90 -5.93
C LYS A 62 -10.85 12.66 -6.36
N PRO A 63 -9.50 12.76 -6.36
CA PRO A 63 -8.66 11.58 -6.61
C PRO A 63 -9.06 10.42 -5.72
N GLU A 64 -9.20 9.22 -6.30
CA GLU A 64 -9.71 8.03 -5.60
C GLU A 64 -8.89 7.68 -4.35
N ILE A 65 -7.58 7.89 -4.43
CA ILE A 65 -6.64 7.67 -3.33
C ILE A 65 -6.72 8.72 -2.20
N SER A 66 -7.47 9.80 -2.40
CA SER A 66 -7.62 10.85 -1.41
C SER A 66 -8.71 10.52 -0.40
N LYS A 67 -8.39 10.66 0.90
CA LYS A 67 -9.36 10.52 1.99
C LYS A 67 -9.55 11.86 2.68
N ILE A 68 -10.74 12.43 2.49
CA ILE A 68 -11.18 13.65 3.17
C ILE A 68 -11.76 13.23 4.52
N TYR A 69 -11.18 13.73 5.61
CA TYR A 69 -11.69 13.51 6.97
C TYR A 69 -12.61 14.66 7.42
N GLY A 70 -12.39 15.86 6.87
CA GLY A 70 -13.25 17.00 7.12
C GLY A 70 -13.08 18.06 6.05
N MET A 71 -14.20 18.67 5.67
CA MET A 71 -14.25 19.79 4.71
C MET A 71 -15.04 20.93 5.35
N GLN A 72 -14.34 22.00 5.70
CA GLN A 72 -14.95 23.24 6.19
C GLN A 72 -14.98 24.26 5.07
N HIS A 73 -16.07 25.02 4.95
CA HIS A 73 -16.15 26.08 3.95
C HIS A 73 -16.89 27.30 4.48
N SER A 74 -16.58 28.46 3.91
CA SER A 74 -17.21 29.74 4.23
C SER A 74 -17.26 30.65 3.00
N PHE A 75 -18.36 31.39 2.85
CA PHE A 75 -18.48 32.44 1.85
C PHE A 75 -17.98 33.77 2.40
N LEU A 76 -17.19 34.49 1.60
CA LEU A 76 -16.50 35.72 1.94
C LEU A 76 -16.69 36.76 0.82
N GLU A 77 -16.33 38.01 1.13
CA GLU A 77 -16.21 39.08 0.13
C GLU A 77 -15.11 38.78 -0.88
N GLU A 78 -15.29 39.29 -2.11
CA GLU A 78 -14.33 39.16 -3.20
C GLU A 78 -13.01 39.85 -2.86
N ALA A 79 -11.91 39.16 -3.09
CA ALA A 79 -10.54 39.65 -3.02
C ALA A 79 -10.01 40.13 -4.38
N GLY A 80 -10.66 39.76 -5.50
CA GLY A 80 -10.37 40.27 -6.84
C GLY A 80 -9.29 39.47 -7.58
N TYR A 81 -9.35 38.13 -7.51
CA TYR A 81 -8.41 37.26 -8.21
C TYR A 81 -8.59 37.36 -9.74
N LYS A 82 -7.46 37.34 -10.46
CA LYS A 82 -7.43 37.46 -11.92
C LYS A 82 -7.37 36.11 -12.63
N ASP A 83 -6.71 35.15 -12.00
CA ASP A 83 -6.41 33.82 -12.49
C ASP A 83 -6.50 32.81 -11.34
N PHE A 84 -6.48 31.51 -11.68
CA PHE A 84 -6.35 30.45 -10.69
C PHE A 84 -4.88 29.97 -10.61
N LYS A 85 -4.33 29.80 -9.40
CA LYS A 85 -2.93 29.37 -9.21
C LYS A 85 -2.76 28.29 -8.17
N ILE A 86 -1.84 27.37 -8.43
CA ILE A 86 -1.25 26.54 -7.36
C ILE A 86 -0.18 27.39 -6.66
N ARG A 87 -0.41 27.76 -5.40
CA ARG A 87 0.56 28.51 -4.59
C ARG A 87 1.51 27.57 -3.85
N GLU A 88 2.67 28.09 -3.49
CA GLU A 88 3.60 27.39 -2.60
C GLU A 88 2.96 27.12 -1.24
N SER A 89 3.44 26.07 -0.58
CA SER A 89 2.88 25.61 0.69
C SER A 89 3.25 26.58 1.82
N GLU A 90 2.29 26.96 2.67
CA GLU A 90 2.58 27.83 3.82
C GLU A 90 3.26 27.02 4.94
N GLY A 91 4.48 27.43 5.30
CA GLY A 91 5.43 26.61 6.08
C GLY A 91 5.55 26.93 7.57
N GLN A 92 4.58 27.60 8.21
CA GLN A 92 4.68 27.92 9.64
C GLN A 92 3.90 26.92 10.49
N GLY A 93 4.56 25.83 10.89
CA GLY A 93 4.08 24.84 11.88
C GLY A 93 4.69 23.45 11.70
N GLU A 94 4.55 22.58 12.71
CA GLU A 94 4.93 21.16 12.62
C GLU A 94 4.12 20.50 11.50
N ARG A 95 4.80 20.09 10.42
CA ARG A 95 4.18 19.47 9.24
C ARG A 95 3.66 18.09 9.60
N ARG A 96 2.34 17.93 9.75
CA ARG A 96 1.70 16.62 9.97
C ARG A 96 1.25 16.03 8.64
N VAL A 97 2.22 15.63 7.81
CA VAL A 97 1.94 15.02 6.51
C VAL A 97 1.36 13.62 6.74
N SER A 98 0.15 13.38 6.21
CA SER A 98 -0.44 12.03 6.22
C SER A 98 0.29 11.16 5.20
N ILE A 99 0.88 10.06 5.67
CA ILE A 99 1.57 9.10 4.82
C ILE A 99 0.53 8.22 4.15
N LEU A 100 0.60 8.17 2.83
CA LEU A 100 -0.30 7.35 2.04
C LEU A 100 0.18 5.89 2.01
N PRO A 101 -0.74 4.93 1.96
CA PRO A 101 -0.40 3.54 1.75
C PRO A 101 0.09 3.32 0.32
N ASP A 102 0.71 2.18 0.06
CA ASP A 102 1.00 1.74 -1.29
C ASP A 102 -0.28 1.35 -2.02
N ILE A 103 -0.45 1.86 -3.24
CA ILE A 103 -1.68 1.68 -4.02
C ILE A 103 -1.37 0.96 -5.33
N ALA A 104 -2.32 0.16 -5.81
CA ALA A 104 -2.19 -0.54 -7.06
C ALA A 104 -2.08 0.38 -8.28
N ILE A 105 -1.48 -0.14 -9.37
CA ILE A 105 -1.46 0.54 -10.66
C ILE A 105 -2.88 0.94 -11.10
N CYS A 106 -3.08 2.21 -11.46
CA CYS A 106 -4.35 2.70 -11.99
C CYS A 106 -4.56 2.29 -13.45
N ASP A 107 -5.81 2.34 -13.93
CA ASP A 107 -6.18 1.93 -15.30
C ASP A 107 -5.40 2.68 -16.39
N GLU A 108 -5.19 3.99 -16.24
CA GLU A 108 -4.44 4.77 -17.23
C GLU A 108 -2.98 4.33 -17.35
N CYS A 109 -2.32 4.05 -16.22
CA CYS A 109 -0.97 3.49 -16.24
C CYS A 109 -0.95 2.05 -16.73
N SER A 110 -2.02 1.29 -16.53
CA SER A 110 -2.17 -0.04 -17.13
C SER A 110 -2.23 0.03 -18.65
N LYS A 111 -3.01 0.97 -19.21
CA LYS A 111 -3.06 1.22 -20.66
C LYS A 111 -1.69 1.59 -21.23
N GLU A 112 -0.94 2.47 -20.54
CA GLU A 112 0.40 2.88 -20.98
C GLU A 112 1.40 1.72 -21.05
N ILE A 113 1.34 0.75 -20.12
CA ILE A 113 2.24 -0.40 -20.18
C ILE A 113 1.81 -1.46 -21.20
N ASP A 114 0.54 -1.45 -21.61
CA ASP A 114 -0.01 -2.36 -22.60
C ASP A 114 0.09 -1.80 -24.05
N ASP A 115 0.38 -0.50 -24.20
CA ASP A 115 0.44 0.22 -25.47
C ASP A 115 1.86 0.20 -26.09
N PRO A 116 2.09 -0.49 -27.23
CA PRO A 116 3.40 -0.58 -27.88
C PRO A 116 3.98 0.77 -28.34
N ASP A 117 3.13 1.77 -28.58
CA ASP A 117 3.57 3.10 -29.02
C ASP A 117 3.94 4.00 -27.83
N ASN A 118 3.64 3.56 -26.60
CA ASN A 118 3.97 4.29 -25.39
C ASN A 118 5.43 4.07 -24.97
N ARG A 119 6.11 5.14 -24.55
CA ARG A 119 7.49 5.08 -24.04
C ARG A 119 7.67 4.20 -22.79
N ARG A 120 6.57 3.85 -22.12
CA ARG A 120 6.53 2.97 -20.94
C ARG A 120 5.94 1.60 -21.24
N PHE A 121 5.81 1.21 -22.51
CA PHE A 121 5.43 -0.13 -22.91
C PHE A 121 6.27 -1.18 -22.17
N GLU A 122 5.58 -2.11 -21.51
CA GLU A 122 6.16 -3.16 -20.66
C GLU A 122 7.17 -2.64 -19.59
N TYR A 123 7.06 -1.39 -19.13
CA TYR A 123 7.92 -0.87 -18.07
C TYR A 123 7.41 -1.31 -16.67
N PRO A 124 8.19 -2.10 -15.90
CA PRO A 124 7.70 -2.75 -14.67
C PRO A 124 7.53 -1.82 -13.45
N PHE A 125 7.89 -0.53 -13.56
CA PHE A 125 7.80 0.44 -12.48
C PHE A 125 6.91 1.64 -12.80
N THR A 126 6.13 1.59 -13.89
CA THR A 126 5.20 2.65 -14.27
C THR A 126 4.25 3.02 -13.12
N ASN A 127 4.20 4.31 -12.81
CA ASN A 127 3.28 4.88 -11.83
C ASN A 127 2.95 6.33 -12.20
N CYS A 128 2.03 6.93 -11.45
CA CYS A 128 1.73 8.36 -11.50
C CYS A 128 1.37 8.87 -10.08
N THR A 129 0.90 10.11 -9.99
CA THR A 129 0.45 10.70 -8.71
C THR A 129 -0.68 9.90 -8.04
N ASN A 130 -1.50 9.18 -8.82
CA ASN A 130 -2.67 8.43 -8.35
C ASN A 130 -2.41 6.95 -8.01
N CYS A 131 -1.20 6.43 -8.24
CA CYS A 131 -0.92 5.00 -8.03
C CYS A 131 0.54 4.71 -7.63
N GLY A 132 0.81 3.45 -7.34
CA GLY A 132 2.16 2.93 -7.11
C GLY A 132 2.61 3.02 -5.65
N PRO A 133 3.90 2.76 -5.39
CA PRO A 133 4.44 2.67 -4.04
C PRO A 133 4.48 4.05 -3.36
N ARG A 134 4.29 4.04 -2.04
CA ARG A 134 4.37 5.21 -1.15
C ARG A 134 5.06 4.78 0.15
N PHE A 135 4.30 4.29 1.12
CA PHE A 135 4.78 3.89 2.44
C PHE A 135 6.03 3.00 2.41
N THR A 136 6.08 2.03 1.49
CA THR A 136 7.22 1.09 1.34
C THR A 136 8.51 1.70 0.82
N ILE A 137 8.44 2.85 0.13
CA ILE A 137 9.61 3.51 -0.49
C ILE A 137 9.99 4.82 0.18
N ILE A 138 9.20 5.33 1.12
CA ILE A 138 9.51 6.55 1.87
C ILE A 138 10.57 6.21 2.91
N GLU A 139 11.69 6.93 2.90
CA GLU A 139 12.72 6.80 3.93
C GLU A 139 12.41 7.71 5.13
N GLU A 140 12.02 8.95 4.81
CA GLU A 140 11.71 10.01 5.77
C GLU A 140 10.74 11.05 5.18
N ILE A 141 10.19 11.91 6.03
CA ILE A 141 9.28 13.01 5.66
C ILE A 141 10.06 14.32 5.69
N PRO A 142 9.82 15.28 4.76
CA PRO A 142 8.72 15.37 3.77
C PRO A 142 8.79 14.36 2.62
N TYR A 143 7.62 13.99 2.07
CA TYR A 143 7.51 13.14 0.89
C TYR A 143 8.05 13.86 -0.35
N ASP A 144 9.31 13.58 -0.66
CA ASP A 144 10.08 14.11 -1.77
C ASP A 144 10.95 12.98 -2.33
N ARG A 145 11.22 12.97 -3.64
CA ARG A 145 12.04 11.94 -4.30
C ARG A 145 13.36 11.67 -3.57
N GLN A 146 14.04 12.70 -3.08
CA GLN A 146 15.32 12.58 -2.35
C GLN A 146 15.19 11.79 -1.03
N ASN A 147 13.99 11.76 -0.44
CA ASN A 147 13.67 11.06 0.80
C ASN A 147 12.96 9.72 0.52
N THR A 148 13.17 9.15 -0.67
CA THR A 148 12.62 7.85 -1.05
C THR A 148 13.69 6.95 -1.66
N SER A 149 13.33 5.69 -1.88
CA SER A 149 14.18 4.74 -2.61
C SER A 149 14.48 5.18 -4.06
N MET A 150 13.79 6.22 -4.55
CA MET A 150 13.99 6.79 -5.88
C MET A 150 15.10 7.85 -5.93
N LYS A 151 15.71 8.20 -4.78
CA LYS A 151 16.81 9.18 -4.68
C LYS A 151 18.03 8.86 -5.54
N ASN A 152 18.27 7.58 -5.81
CA ASN A 152 19.40 7.10 -6.62
C ASN A 152 19.11 7.10 -8.13
N PHE A 153 17.91 7.50 -8.56
CA PHE A 153 17.46 7.46 -9.95
C PHE A 153 17.21 8.89 -10.46
N ASN A 154 18.16 9.46 -11.19
CA ASN A 154 18.04 10.81 -11.75
C ASN A 154 17.08 10.82 -12.94
N MET A 155 16.03 11.66 -12.90
CA MET A 155 15.05 11.74 -13.98
C MET A 155 15.70 12.14 -15.32
N CYS A 156 15.32 11.46 -16.41
CA CYS A 156 15.65 11.90 -17.76
C CYS A 156 14.86 13.17 -18.15
N PRO A 157 15.26 13.91 -19.21
CA PRO A 157 14.57 15.14 -19.63
C PRO A 157 13.07 14.98 -19.85
N GLU A 158 12.64 13.83 -20.38
CA GLU A 158 11.22 13.54 -20.64
C GLU A 158 10.43 13.35 -19.34
N CYS A 159 10.96 12.56 -18.39
CA CYS A 159 10.36 12.43 -17.05
C CYS A 159 10.36 13.76 -16.29
N TRP A 160 11.41 14.56 -16.42
CA TRP A 160 11.45 15.89 -15.80
C TRP A 160 10.37 16.83 -16.36
N THR A 161 10.12 16.75 -17.67
CA THR A 161 9.06 17.53 -18.34
C THR A 161 7.69 17.15 -17.78
N GLU A 162 7.38 15.85 -17.71
CA GLU A 162 6.12 15.36 -17.12
C GLU A 162 6.00 15.71 -15.63
N TYR A 163 7.10 15.60 -14.86
CA TYR A 163 7.14 15.96 -13.44
C TYR A 163 6.86 17.45 -13.19
N SER A 164 7.32 18.33 -14.09
CA SER A 164 7.25 19.78 -13.92
C SER A 164 6.00 20.41 -14.54
N HIS A 165 5.30 19.70 -15.43
CA HIS A 165 4.16 20.24 -16.16
C HIS A 165 2.84 20.00 -15.42
N VAL A 166 2.20 21.07 -14.94
CA VAL A 166 1.00 21.03 -14.06
C VAL A 166 -0.17 20.19 -14.62
N LEU A 167 -0.35 20.20 -15.94
CA LEU A 167 -1.43 19.47 -16.59
C LEU A 167 -1.09 17.99 -16.84
N ASP A 168 0.18 17.59 -16.66
CA ASP A 168 0.56 16.19 -16.76
C ASP A 168 0.09 15.41 -15.53
N ARG A 169 -0.35 14.17 -15.74
CA ARG A 169 -0.76 13.25 -14.66
C ARG A 169 0.39 12.90 -13.71
N ARG A 170 1.64 13.06 -14.15
CA ARG A 170 2.86 12.84 -13.37
C ARG A 170 3.43 14.10 -12.75
N PHE A 171 2.71 15.22 -12.80
CA PHE A 171 3.13 16.43 -12.11
C PHE A 171 3.39 16.17 -10.61
N HIS A 172 4.64 16.37 -10.17
CA HIS A 172 5.11 16.01 -8.83
C HIS A 172 4.91 14.53 -8.41
N ALA A 173 4.85 13.60 -9.36
CA ALA A 173 4.94 12.17 -9.06
C ALA A 173 6.39 11.85 -8.63
N GLN A 174 6.64 11.84 -7.32
CA GLN A 174 7.97 11.57 -6.75
C GLN A 174 8.61 10.26 -7.25
N PRO A 175 7.85 9.16 -7.50
CA PRO A 175 8.42 7.93 -8.03
C PRO A 175 8.36 7.82 -9.56
N ASP A 176 8.18 8.93 -10.29
CA ASP A 176 8.17 8.89 -11.75
C ASP A 176 9.51 8.41 -12.32
N ALA A 177 9.41 7.60 -13.37
CA ALA A 177 10.52 6.93 -14.02
C ALA A 177 10.09 6.33 -15.39
N CYS A 178 11.08 5.92 -16.16
CA CYS A 178 10.94 5.15 -17.40
C CYS A 178 12.14 4.20 -17.58
N HIS A 179 12.16 3.45 -18.68
CA HIS A 179 13.26 2.55 -19.07
C HIS A 179 14.66 3.20 -19.05
N SER A 180 14.75 4.51 -19.31
CA SER A 180 16.04 5.21 -19.42
C SER A 180 16.63 5.65 -18.08
N CYS A 181 15.80 6.02 -17.12
CA CYS A 181 16.24 6.65 -15.87
C CYS A 181 15.85 5.89 -14.60
N GLY A 182 14.96 4.93 -14.72
CA GLY A 182 14.35 4.27 -13.58
C GLY A 182 15.01 2.97 -13.17
N PRO A 183 14.40 2.30 -12.18
CA PRO A 183 14.76 0.94 -11.80
C PRO A 183 14.58 -0.05 -12.96
N TRP A 184 15.30 -1.15 -12.88
CA TRP A 184 15.18 -2.30 -13.78
C TRP A 184 15.11 -3.60 -12.99
N VAL A 185 14.65 -4.66 -13.66
CA VAL A 185 14.58 -6.00 -13.11
C VAL A 185 15.79 -6.83 -13.54
N SER A 186 16.16 -7.79 -12.70
CA SER A 186 17.25 -8.75 -12.95
C SER A 186 16.82 -10.13 -12.47
N LEU A 187 17.15 -11.16 -13.25
CA LEU A 187 16.88 -12.56 -12.92
C LEU A 187 18.16 -13.23 -12.43
N TYR A 188 18.05 -13.94 -11.32
CA TYR A 188 19.12 -14.73 -10.72
C TYR A 188 18.70 -16.20 -10.63
N ASP A 189 19.68 -17.09 -10.71
CA ASP A 189 19.46 -18.53 -10.49
C ASP A 189 19.22 -18.85 -8.99
N ALA A 190 18.91 -20.11 -8.68
CA ALA A 190 18.71 -20.58 -7.30
C ALA A 190 19.90 -20.33 -6.35
N LYS A 191 21.10 -20.06 -6.88
CA LYS A 191 22.32 -19.75 -6.11
C LYS A 191 22.60 -18.25 -6.03
N GLY A 192 21.76 -17.42 -6.61
CA GLY A 192 21.92 -15.96 -6.65
C GLY A 192 22.89 -15.46 -7.72
N ASN A 193 23.25 -16.26 -8.73
CA ASN A 193 24.06 -15.80 -9.85
C ASN A 193 23.19 -15.08 -10.88
N SER A 194 23.64 -13.91 -11.34
CA SER A 194 22.94 -13.12 -12.36
C SER A 194 22.84 -13.90 -13.68
N MET A 195 21.64 -13.96 -14.24
CA MET A 195 21.35 -14.64 -15.50
C MET A 195 21.00 -13.66 -16.62
N PHE A 196 20.01 -12.80 -16.38
CA PHE A 196 19.44 -11.88 -17.36
C PHE A 196 19.05 -10.57 -16.69
N ASP A 197 19.01 -9.49 -17.47
CA ASP A 197 18.55 -8.16 -17.05
C ASP A 197 17.38 -7.67 -17.92
N LYS A 198 16.61 -6.73 -17.40
CA LYS A 198 15.53 -6.01 -18.09
C LYS A 198 14.48 -6.97 -18.69
N GLU A 199 14.12 -6.78 -19.96
CA GLU A 199 13.09 -7.57 -20.65
C GLU A 199 13.41 -9.07 -20.63
N GLY A 200 14.67 -9.45 -20.92
CA GLY A 200 15.10 -10.85 -20.91
C GLY A 200 14.97 -11.52 -19.54
N ALA A 201 15.03 -10.76 -18.44
CA ALA A 201 14.80 -11.27 -17.09
C ALA A 201 13.32 -11.67 -16.89
N ILE A 202 12.39 -10.88 -17.40
CA ILE A 202 10.95 -11.16 -17.30
C ILE A 202 10.60 -12.36 -18.17
N GLU A 203 11.09 -12.41 -19.40
CA GLU A 203 10.84 -13.52 -20.33
C GLU A 203 11.32 -14.85 -19.74
N ARG A 204 12.56 -14.91 -19.25
CA ARG A 204 13.06 -16.15 -18.65
C ARG A 204 12.33 -16.52 -17.35
N ALA A 205 11.91 -15.56 -16.54
CA ALA A 205 11.09 -15.84 -15.36
C ALA A 205 9.74 -16.46 -15.74
N VAL A 206 9.11 -15.98 -16.82
CA VAL A 206 7.87 -16.56 -17.37
C VAL A 206 8.09 -18.00 -17.83
N ASP A 207 9.20 -18.27 -18.52
CA ASP A 207 9.53 -19.63 -18.97
C ASP A 207 9.73 -20.59 -17.78
N LEU A 208 10.47 -20.18 -16.75
CA LEU A 208 10.65 -20.98 -15.54
C LEU A 208 9.30 -21.33 -14.88
N ILE A 209 8.40 -20.36 -14.74
CA ILE A 209 7.07 -20.59 -14.15
C ILE A 209 6.26 -21.57 -15.02
N LYS A 210 6.34 -21.46 -16.35
CA LYS A 210 5.69 -22.39 -17.30
C LYS A 210 6.28 -23.79 -17.27
N GLU A 211 7.58 -23.90 -16.99
CA GLU A 211 8.29 -25.17 -16.78
C GLU A 211 7.90 -25.84 -15.44
N GLY A 212 7.14 -25.15 -14.59
CA GLY A 212 6.66 -25.66 -13.30
C GLY A 212 7.59 -25.34 -12.12
N ASP A 213 8.53 -24.42 -12.31
CA ASP A 213 9.44 -23.95 -11.29
C ASP A 213 8.82 -22.86 -10.40
N ILE A 214 9.44 -22.65 -9.23
CA ILE A 214 9.03 -21.65 -8.24
C ILE A 214 9.97 -20.46 -8.34
N VAL A 215 9.44 -19.29 -8.71
CA VAL A 215 10.24 -18.06 -8.84
C VAL A 215 9.90 -17.10 -7.71
N ALA A 216 10.91 -16.61 -7.00
CA ALA A 216 10.77 -15.54 -6.04
C ALA A 216 10.78 -14.18 -6.75
N VAL A 217 9.66 -13.47 -6.77
CA VAL A 217 9.49 -12.18 -7.45
C VAL A 217 9.45 -11.04 -6.42
N LYS A 218 10.36 -10.07 -6.54
CA LYS A 218 10.38 -8.87 -5.70
C LYS A 218 9.20 -7.96 -6.05
N GLY A 219 8.28 -7.78 -5.10
CA GLY A 219 7.14 -6.88 -5.19
C GLY A 219 7.43 -5.51 -4.57
N ILE A 220 6.37 -4.77 -4.23
CA ILE A 220 6.50 -3.44 -3.59
C ILE A 220 6.90 -3.55 -2.10
N GLY A 221 6.28 -4.47 -1.35
CA GLY A 221 6.49 -4.60 0.10
C GLY A 221 7.36 -5.79 0.53
N GLY A 222 7.86 -6.58 -0.42
CA GLY A 222 8.68 -7.77 -0.18
C GLY A 222 8.60 -8.74 -1.34
N TYR A 223 9.21 -9.92 -1.19
CA TYR A 223 9.20 -10.97 -2.20
C TYR A 223 7.96 -11.85 -2.14
N HIS A 224 7.49 -12.32 -3.30
CA HIS A 224 6.49 -13.37 -3.45
C HIS A 224 7.10 -14.63 -4.04
N LEU A 225 6.74 -15.79 -3.50
CA LEU A 225 6.96 -17.07 -4.18
C LEU A 225 5.82 -17.28 -5.18
N ILE A 226 6.20 -17.40 -6.46
CA ILE A 226 5.28 -17.52 -7.59
C ILE A 226 5.49 -18.85 -8.32
N CYS A 227 4.40 -19.57 -8.52
CA CYS A 227 4.33 -20.75 -9.40
C CYS A 227 2.93 -20.80 -10.03
N ASP A 228 2.77 -21.61 -11.09
CA ASP A 228 1.46 -21.83 -11.72
C ASP A 228 0.45 -22.40 -10.70
N ALA A 229 -0.70 -21.73 -10.53
CA ALA A 229 -1.74 -22.15 -9.59
C ALA A 229 -2.60 -23.32 -10.11
N MET A 230 -2.48 -23.67 -11.39
CA MET A 230 -3.16 -24.81 -12.02
C MET A 230 -2.29 -26.08 -12.02
N ASN A 231 -1.00 -25.95 -11.72
CA ASN A 231 -0.06 -27.07 -11.70
C ASN A 231 0.05 -27.68 -10.29
N GLU A 232 -0.60 -28.84 -10.09
CA GLU A 232 -0.62 -29.54 -8.80
C GLU A 232 0.79 -29.86 -8.28
N ASP A 233 1.68 -30.35 -9.15
CA ASP A 233 3.04 -30.75 -8.76
C ASP A 233 3.87 -29.55 -8.28
N ALA A 234 3.71 -28.39 -8.94
CA ALA A 234 4.37 -27.15 -8.54
C ALA A 234 3.85 -26.66 -7.17
N VAL A 235 2.54 -26.70 -6.96
CA VAL A 235 1.91 -26.28 -5.68
C VAL A 235 2.30 -27.21 -4.53
N VAL A 236 2.31 -28.53 -4.75
CA VAL A 236 2.77 -29.51 -3.75
C VAL A 236 4.25 -29.30 -3.42
N ARG A 237 5.09 -29.06 -4.43
CA ARG A 237 6.51 -28.75 -4.25
C ARG A 237 6.71 -27.49 -3.41
N LEU A 238 5.95 -26.43 -3.70
CA LEU A 238 5.97 -25.18 -2.95
C LEU A 238 5.57 -25.39 -1.49
N ARG A 239 4.49 -26.13 -1.21
CA ARG A 239 4.08 -26.46 0.16
C ARG A 239 5.16 -27.18 0.94
N LYS A 240 5.76 -28.20 0.34
CA LYS A 240 6.81 -29.00 0.96
C LYS A 240 8.03 -28.16 1.28
N ARG A 241 8.52 -27.37 0.32
CA ARG A 241 9.71 -26.52 0.49
C ARG A 241 9.48 -25.39 1.49
N LYS A 242 8.29 -24.78 1.51
CA LYS A 242 7.90 -23.73 2.47
C LYS A 242 7.54 -24.26 3.87
N GLN A 243 7.46 -25.59 4.05
CA GLN A 243 6.96 -26.22 5.28
C GLN A 243 5.60 -25.65 5.68
N ARG A 244 4.68 -25.57 4.71
CA ARG A 244 3.34 -25.03 4.87
C ARG A 244 2.31 -26.12 4.63
N GLU A 245 1.90 -26.78 5.70
CA GLU A 245 0.98 -27.92 5.65
C GLU A 245 -0.42 -27.50 5.18
N GLU A 246 -1.24 -26.91 6.05
CA GLU A 246 -2.68 -26.73 5.76
C GLU A 246 -3.07 -25.32 5.32
N LYS A 247 -2.29 -24.29 5.70
CA LYS A 247 -2.70 -22.89 5.51
C LYS A 247 -2.91 -22.59 4.00
N PRO A 248 -4.08 -22.05 3.59
CA PRO A 248 -4.38 -21.78 2.19
C PRO A 248 -3.37 -20.84 1.53
N MET A 249 -3.14 -20.99 0.24
CA MET A 249 -2.30 -20.06 -0.55
C MET A 249 -3.19 -19.09 -1.34
N ALA A 250 -2.75 -17.84 -1.45
CA ALA A 250 -3.45 -16.83 -2.23
C ALA A 250 -3.10 -16.98 -3.71
N VAL A 251 -4.10 -16.76 -4.56
CA VAL A 251 -4.01 -16.89 -6.02
C VAL A 251 -4.21 -15.53 -6.66
N MET A 252 -3.23 -15.08 -7.43
CA MET A 252 -3.32 -13.88 -8.24
C MET A 252 -3.81 -14.26 -9.64
N PHE A 253 -4.88 -13.61 -10.10
CA PHE A 253 -5.49 -13.86 -11.41
C PHE A 253 -5.19 -12.70 -12.36
N PRO A 254 -5.07 -12.94 -13.69
CA PRO A 254 -4.80 -11.86 -14.65
C PRO A 254 -5.92 -10.82 -14.69
N ASP A 255 -7.17 -11.25 -14.50
CA ASP A 255 -8.37 -10.44 -14.63
C ASP A 255 -9.54 -10.99 -13.80
N MET A 256 -10.63 -10.23 -13.77
CA MET A 256 -11.86 -10.61 -13.06
C MET A 256 -12.57 -11.82 -13.69
N GLU A 257 -12.39 -12.07 -14.99
CA GLU A 257 -13.03 -13.20 -15.67
C GLU A 257 -12.45 -14.52 -15.16
N GLY A 258 -11.12 -14.60 -15.02
CA GLY A 258 -10.42 -15.72 -14.40
C GLY A 258 -10.88 -15.98 -12.96
N ILE A 259 -11.07 -14.92 -12.16
CA ILE A 259 -11.60 -15.06 -10.79
C ILE A 259 -13.02 -15.63 -10.82
N LYS A 260 -13.90 -15.08 -11.65
CA LYS A 260 -15.29 -15.54 -11.78
C LYS A 260 -15.38 -16.96 -12.33
N ALA A 261 -14.38 -17.45 -13.06
CA ALA A 261 -14.31 -18.85 -13.45
C ALA A 261 -13.98 -19.79 -12.27
N ALA A 262 -13.15 -19.36 -11.32
CA ALA A 262 -12.69 -20.17 -10.19
C ALA A 262 -13.52 -20.04 -8.91
N ALA A 263 -14.26 -18.94 -8.74
CA ALA A 263 -14.96 -18.59 -7.50
C ALA A 263 -16.36 -18.01 -7.74
N ILE A 264 -17.19 -18.05 -6.70
CA ILE A 264 -18.48 -17.36 -6.63
C ILE A 264 -18.22 -16.00 -5.99
N ILE A 265 -18.57 -14.93 -6.72
CA ILE A 265 -18.26 -13.55 -6.35
C ILE A 265 -19.56 -12.74 -6.31
N ASN A 266 -19.78 -11.99 -5.23
CA ASN A 266 -20.83 -10.98 -5.13
C ASN A 266 -20.31 -9.56 -5.41
N ASP A 267 -21.23 -8.58 -5.54
CA ASP A 267 -20.89 -7.19 -5.91
C ASP A 267 -19.98 -6.48 -4.90
N LEU A 268 -20.03 -6.84 -3.62
CA LEU A 268 -19.15 -6.26 -2.59
C LEU A 268 -17.74 -6.85 -2.66
N GLU A 269 -17.64 -8.17 -2.91
CA GLU A 269 -16.37 -8.85 -3.13
C GLU A 269 -15.69 -8.35 -4.41
N GLU A 270 -16.45 -8.20 -5.50
CA GLU A 270 -15.94 -7.64 -6.76
C GLU A 270 -15.43 -6.20 -6.58
N ARG A 271 -16.13 -5.37 -5.80
CA ARG A 271 -15.65 -4.03 -5.42
C ARG A 271 -14.36 -4.08 -4.62
N ALA A 272 -14.25 -4.97 -3.63
CA ALA A 272 -13.03 -5.13 -2.84
C ALA A 272 -11.85 -5.60 -3.70
N ILE A 273 -12.06 -6.54 -4.62
CA ILE A 273 -11.03 -7.04 -5.54
C ILE A 273 -10.58 -5.94 -6.52
N ASN A 274 -11.49 -5.06 -6.95
CA ASN A 274 -11.20 -3.95 -7.85
C ASN A 274 -10.71 -2.67 -7.17
N SER A 275 -10.74 -2.62 -5.85
CA SER A 275 -10.27 -1.47 -5.07
C SER A 275 -8.81 -1.13 -5.38
N VAL A 276 -8.46 0.13 -5.20
CA VAL A 276 -7.09 0.64 -5.33
C VAL A 276 -6.12 -0.06 -4.37
N GLU A 277 -6.61 -0.55 -3.23
CA GLU A 277 -5.85 -1.35 -2.29
C GLU A 277 -5.49 -2.75 -2.81
N ARG A 278 -6.24 -3.32 -3.77
CA ARG A 278 -6.08 -4.68 -4.32
C ARG A 278 -5.73 -5.74 -3.26
N PRO A 279 -6.55 -5.91 -2.20
CA PRO A 279 -6.29 -6.90 -1.17
C PRO A 279 -6.56 -8.33 -1.68
N ILE A 280 -6.04 -9.32 -0.96
CA ILE A 280 -6.51 -10.71 -1.06
C ILE A 280 -7.91 -10.79 -0.46
N VAL A 281 -8.89 -11.18 -1.27
CA VAL A 281 -10.28 -11.35 -0.83
C VAL A 281 -10.58 -12.83 -0.66
N ILE A 282 -11.06 -13.20 0.52
CA ILE A 282 -11.49 -14.58 0.81
C ILE A 282 -12.91 -14.77 0.25
N VAL A 283 -13.04 -15.61 -0.77
CA VAL A 283 -14.29 -15.84 -1.51
C VAL A 283 -14.65 -17.32 -1.54
N GLN A 284 -15.90 -17.63 -1.88
CA GLN A 284 -16.37 -19.01 -2.01
C GLN A 284 -15.80 -19.65 -3.28
N LYS A 285 -15.14 -20.80 -3.13
CA LYS A 285 -14.57 -21.56 -4.26
C LYS A 285 -15.68 -22.27 -5.04
N LYS A 286 -15.60 -22.29 -6.38
CA LYS A 286 -16.46 -23.13 -7.23
C LYS A 286 -15.93 -24.56 -7.26
N GLU A 287 -16.81 -25.56 -7.25
CA GLU A 287 -16.41 -26.95 -7.45
C GLU A 287 -15.92 -27.18 -8.88
N GLY A 288 -14.93 -28.07 -9.06
CA GLY A 288 -14.40 -28.42 -10.38
C GLY A 288 -13.65 -27.31 -11.11
N ASN A 289 -13.23 -26.25 -10.41
CA ASN A 289 -12.40 -25.21 -11.00
C ASN A 289 -11.00 -25.74 -11.38
N SER A 290 -10.25 -24.96 -12.17
CA SER A 290 -8.94 -25.35 -12.70
C SER A 290 -7.76 -25.13 -11.74
N ILE A 291 -7.99 -24.56 -10.55
CA ILE A 291 -6.94 -24.33 -9.55
C ILE A 291 -6.57 -25.66 -8.89
N ALA A 292 -5.28 -25.90 -8.73
CA ALA A 292 -4.71 -27.06 -8.05
C ALA A 292 -5.39 -27.29 -6.68
N ARG A 293 -5.72 -28.55 -6.38
CA ARG A 293 -6.40 -28.95 -5.15
C ARG A 293 -5.59 -28.57 -3.92
N SER A 294 -4.27 -28.73 -4.00
CA SER A 294 -3.35 -28.36 -2.92
C SER A 294 -3.38 -26.87 -2.58
N VAL A 295 -3.94 -25.96 -3.39
CA VAL A 295 -3.97 -24.53 -3.04
C VAL A 295 -4.77 -24.24 -1.78
N SER A 296 -5.92 -24.89 -1.63
CA SER A 296 -6.80 -24.74 -0.45
C SER A 296 -7.52 -26.05 -0.13
N GLU A 297 -6.74 -27.12 0.07
CA GLU A 297 -7.29 -28.44 0.44
C GLU A 297 -8.11 -28.35 1.74
N GLY A 298 -9.22 -29.07 1.79
CA GLY A 298 -10.16 -29.06 2.92
C GLY A 298 -10.95 -27.76 3.13
N ASN A 299 -10.66 -26.70 2.36
CA ASN A 299 -11.31 -25.40 2.51
C ASN A 299 -12.32 -25.14 1.39
N SER A 300 -13.49 -24.62 1.76
CA SER A 300 -14.54 -24.18 0.82
C SER A 300 -14.25 -22.81 0.20
N THR A 301 -13.23 -22.12 0.68
CA THR A 301 -12.86 -20.77 0.26
C THR A 301 -11.54 -20.72 -0.50
N LEU A 302 -11.33 -19.63 -1.24
CA LEU A 302 -10.11 -19.30 -1.95
C LEU A 302 -9.73 -17.85 -1.66
N GLY A 303 -8.44 -17.56 -1.45
CA GLY A 303 -7.95 -16.17 -1.41
C GLY A 303 -7.61 -15.72 -2.82
N VAL A 304 -8.33 -14.74 -3.35
CA VAL A 304 -8.19 -14.25 -4.73
C VAL A 304 -7.83 -12.77 -4.76
N PHE A 305 -7.04 -12.35 -5.74
CA PHE A 305 -6.72 -10.94 -5.99
C PHE A 305 -6.18 -10.72 -7.40
N LEU A 306 -6.05 -9.46 -7.76
CA LEU A 306 -5.54 -9.02 -9.07
C LEU A 306 -4.15 -8.38 -8.95
N PRO A 307 -3.35 -8.36 -10.03
CA PRO A 307 -2.08 -7.68 -10.11
C PRO A 307 -2.20 -6.23 -9.63
N TYR A 308 -1.34 -5.88 -8.67
CA TYR A 308 -1.32 -4.53 -8.10
C TYR A 308 -0.07 -3.74 -8.53
N THR A 309 0.92 -4.39 -9.15
CA THR A 309 2.12 -3.72 -9.70
C THR A 309 2.20 -3.91 -11.22
N PRO A 310 2.89 -3.01 -11.95
CA PRO A 310 3.13 -3.21 -13.37
C PRO A 310 3.92 -4.50 -13.63
N LEU A 311 4.91 -4.84 -12.79
CA LEU A 311 5.67 -6.09 -12.90
C LEU A 311 4.76 -7.33 -12.84
N HIS A 312 3.86 -7.42 -11.85
CA HIS A 312 2.90 -8.52 -11.77
C HIS A 312 1.99 -8.56 -13.00
N ARG A 313 1.52 -7.40 -13.46
CA ARG A 313 0.66 -7.33 -14.65
C ARG A 313 1.36 -7.86 -15.91
N ILE A 314 2.61 -7.43 -16.14
CA ILE A 314 3.43 -7.88 -17.28
C ILE A 314 3.72 -9.39 -17.18
N LEU A 315 4.01 -9.91 -15.98
CA LEU A 315 4.20 -11.34 -15.80
C LEU A 315 2.93 -12.13 -16.14
N LEU A 316 1.77 -11.71 -15.60
CA LEU A 316 0.51 -12.42 -15.81
C LEU A 316 -0.01 -12.29 -17.26
N SER A 317 0.25 -11.18 -17.95
CA SER A 317 -0.10 -11.03 -19.37
C SER A 317 0.67 -12.02 -20.27
N LYS A 318 1.94 -12.29 -19.93
CA LYS A 318 2.79 -13.27 -20.65
C LYS A 318 2.53 -14.73 -20.22
N LEU A 319 2.10 -14.96 -18.97
CA LEU A 319 1.73 -16.29 -18.45
C LEU A 319 0.34 -16.74 -18.91
N LYS A 320 -0.62 -15.81 -19.03
CA LYS A 320 -2.02 -16.06 -19.42
C LYS A 320 -2.76 -17.05 -18.49
N GLY A 321 -2.40 -17.07 -17.20
CA GLY A 321 -2.99 -17.96 -16.22
C GLY A 321 -2.84 -17.45 -14.78
N PRO A 322 -3.61 -18.01 -13.84
CA PRO A 322 -3.50 -17.67 -12.43
C PRO A 322 -2.21 -18.25 -11.83
N VAL A 323 -1.64 -17.51 -10.89
CA VAL A 323 -0.42 -17.92 -10.19
C VAL A 323 -0.62 -17.89 -8.68
N ILE A 324 0.10 -18.74 -7.97
CA ILE A 324 0.27 -18.55 -6.54
C ILE A 324 1.12 -17.30 -6.33
N ALA A 325 0.71 -16.47 -5.38
CA ALA A 325 1.49 -15.34 -4.92
C ALA A 325 1.39 -15.31 -3.39
N THR A 326 2.36 -15.94 -2.74
CA THR A 326 2.47 -15.99 -1.28
C THR A 326 3.75 -15.29 -0.83
N SER A 327 3.72 -14.69 0.36
CA SER A 327 4.90 -14.07 0.99
C SER A 327 6.12 -15.00 0.92
N ALA A 328 7.27 -14.48 0.54
CA ALA A 328 8.50 -15.26 0.45
C ALA A 328 9.24 -15.22 1.80
N ASN A 329 8.88 -16.16 2.65
CA ASN A 329 9.42 -16.36 3.99
C ASN A 329 9.22 -17.83 4.38
N MET A 330 10.06 -18.32 5.28
CA MET A 330 9.74 -19.52 6.05
C MET A 330 8.50 -19.24 6.93
N THR A 331 7.79 -20.29 7.32
CA THR A 331 6.63 -20.19 8.22
C THR A 331 7.04 -19.41 9.48
N ASP A 332 6.21 -18.43 9.87
CA ASP A 332 6.37 -17.55 11.05
C ASP A 332 7.57 -16.58 11.06
N GLU A 333 8.23 -16.40 9.91
CA GLU A 333 9.22 -15.34 9.72
C GLU A 333 8.65 -14.14 8.95
N PRO A 334 9.18 -12.92 9.13
CA PRO A 334 8.78 -11.76 8.34
C PRO A 334 9.17 -11.92 6.86
N ILE A 335 8.43 -11.27 5.96
CA ILE A 335 8.71 -11.27 4.52
C ILE A 335 10.13 -10.75 4.22
N ALA A 336 10.86 -11.44 3.34
CA ALA A 336 12.16 -10.95 2.88
C ALA A 336 11.99 -9.72 1.95
N SER A 337 12.84 -8.72 2.09
CA SER A 337 12.82 -7.49 1.27
C SER A 337 14.14 -7.17 0.56
N HIS A 338 15.28 -7.57 1.14
CA HIS A 338 16.62 -7.33 0.59
C HIS A 338 17.16 -8.56 -0.11
N GLU A 339 17.88 -8.38 -1.22
CA GLU A 339 18.37 -9.44 -2.10
C GLU A 339 19.22 -10.45 -1.35
N LYS A 340 20.21 -9.99 -0.57
CA LYS A 340 21.12 -10.87 0.17
C LYS A 340 20.37 -11.75 1.17
N ASP A 341 19.42 -11.17 1.89
CA ASP A 341 18.58 -11.88 2.86
C ASP A 341 17.64 -12.86 2.15
N ALA A 342 16.95 -12.40 1.10
CA ALA A 342 16.02 -13.20 0.32
C ALA A 342 16.70 -14.40 -0.33
N PHE A 343 17.88 -14.22 -0.93
CA PHE A 343 18.58 -15.30 -1.64
C PHE A 343 19.06 -16.37 -0.67
N SER A 344 19.53 -15.96 0.52
CA SER A 344 19.96 -16.90 1.56
C SER A 344 18.78 -17.63 2.20
N ARG A 345 17.67 -16.94 2.51
CA ARG A 345 16.53 -17.53 3.23
C ARG A 345 15.63 -18.39 2.35
N LEU A 346 15.61 -18.12 1.05
CA LEU A 346 14.78 -18.83 0.08
C LEU A 346 15.59 -19.86 -0.72
N GLU A 347 16.85 -20.07 -0.36
CA GLU A 347 17.67 -21.15 -0.90
C GLU A 347 16.99 -22.50 -0.63
N GLY A 348 16.85 -23.32 -1.67
CA GLY A 348 16.12 -24.60 -1.60
C GLY A 348 14.59 -24.46 -1.65
N ILE A 349 14.04 -23.24 -1.65
CA ILE A 349 12.61 -22.97 -1.88
C ILE A 349 12.36 -22.53 -3.31
N ALA A 350 13.01 -21.43 -3.72
CA ALA A 350 12.88 -20.88 -5.05
C ALA A 350 13.93 -21.47 -6.00
N ASP A 351 13.52 -21.72 -7.24
CA ASP A 351 14.38 -22.18 -8.33
C ASP A 351 15.01 -20.99 -9.10
N GLY A 352 14.50 -19.77 -8.88
CA GLY A 352 15.07 -18.52 -9.40
C GLY A 352 14.51 -17.28 -8.70
N PHE A 353 15.16 -16.13 -8.90
CA PHE A 353 14.80 -14.86 -8.25
C PHE A 353 14.68 -13.73 -9.28
N LEU A 354 13.48 -13.18 -9.46
CA LEU A 354 13.27 -11.96 -10.23
C LEU A 354 13.26 -10.76 -9.28
N ALA A 355 14.40 -10.07 -9.19
CA ALA A 355 14.61 -8.95 -8.29
C ALA A 355 14.67 -7.61 -9.04
N HIS A 356 14.80 -6.51 -8.30
CA HIS A 356 14.99 -5.18 -8.87
C HIS A 356 15.78 -4.25 -7.95
N ASN A 357 16.48 -3.30 -8.56
CA ASN A 357 17.36 -2.36 -7.87
C ASN A 357 16.66 -1.19 -7.15
N ARG A 358 15.32 -1.15 -7.11
CA ARG A 358 14.59 -0.27 -6.18
C ARG A 358 14.55 -0.89 -4.79
N GLU A 359 15.08 -0.20 -3.80
CA GLU A 359 15.04 -0.63 -2.39
C GLU A 359 13.62 -0.59 -1.82
N ILE A 360 13.37 -1.44 -0.83
CA ILE A 360 12.13 -1.49 -0.05
C ILE A 360 12.52 -1.11 1.38
N PHE A 361 12.15 0.09 1.82
CA PHE A 361 12.48 0.57 3.16
C PHE A 361 11.56 -0.02 4.23
N ARG A 362 10.29 -0.26 3.89
CA ARG A 362 9.35 -0.89 4.80
C ARG A 362 8.77 -2.14 4.19
N ARG A 363 8.99 -3.25 4.87
CA ARG A 363 8.32 -4.52 4.58
C ARG A 363 6.83 -4.36 4.79
N CYS A 364 6.02 -4.89 3.87
CA CYS A 364 4.58 -4.72 3.91
C CYS A 364 3.90 -5.90 3.20
N ASP A 365 3.35 -6.83 3.98
CA ASP A 365 2.60 -7.97 3.48
C ASP A 365 1.32 -7.54 2.75
N ASP A 366 0.83 -8.40 1.85
CA ASP A 366 -0.49 -8.25 1.27
C ASP A 366 -1.59 -8.29 2.35
N SER A 367 -2.51 -7.33 2.28
CA SER A 367 -3.70 -7.32 3.11
C SER A 367 -4.65 -8.44 2.72
N VAL A 368 -5.35 -8.99 3.70
CA VAL A 368 -6.36 -10.04 3.51
C VAL A 368 -7.67 -9.56 4.10
N VAL A 369 -8.73 -9.60 3.31
CA VAL A 369 -10.06 -9.11 3.70
C VAL A 369 -11.13 -10.16 3.41
N ARG A 370 -12.26 -10.01 4.10
CA ARG A 370 -13.47 -10.80 3.85
C ARG A 370 -14.68 -9.88 3.91
N ILE A 371 -15.69 -10.14 3.08
CA ILE A 371 -16.98 -9.47 3.20
C ILE A 371 -17.83 -10.22 4.23
N ILE A 372 -18.21 -9.55 5.31
CA ILE A 372 -19.03 -10.09 6.40
C ILE A 372 -20.11 -9.05 6.72
N ALA A 373 -21.37 -9.47 6.77
CA ALA A 373 -22.52 -8.58 7.04
C ALA A 373 -22.48 -7.30 6.18
N GLU A 374 -22.25 -7.48 4.87
CA GLU A 374 -22.16 -6.41 3.86
C GLU A 374 -21.01 -5.40 4.08
N ARG A 375 -20.08 -5.68 5.00
CA ARG A 375 -18.91 -4.84 5.27
C ARG A 375 -17.62 -5.57 4.93
N GLN A 376 -16.64 -4.82 4.45
CA GLN A 376 -15.28 -5.31 4.28
C GLN A 376 -14.58 -5.35 5.64
N VAL A 377 -14.23 -6.54 6.10
CA VAL A 377 -13.55 -6.77 7.37
C VAL A 377 -12.12 -7.24 7.09
N PRO A 378 -11.08 -6.53 7.57
CA PRO A 378 -9.71 -6.99 7.44
C PRO A 378 -9.44 -8.20 8.35
N VAL A 379 -8.98 -9.29 7.76
CA VAL A 379 -8.34 -10.40 8.49
C VAL A 379 -6.88 -10.06 8.76
N ARG A 380 -6.25 -9.37 7.80
CA ARG A 380 -4.92 -8.79 7.90
C ARG A 380 -4.93 -7.40 7.27
N ARG A 381 -4.61 -6.39 8.07
CA ARG A 381 -4.44 -5.00 7.63
C ARG A 381 -2.95 -4.69 7.42
N SER A 382 -2.55 -4.48 6.17
CA SER A 382 -1.16 -4.23 5.79
C SER A 382 -1.12 -3.39 4.49
N ARG A 383 -0.57 -3.87 3.37
CA ARG A 383 -0.49 -3.14 2.09
C ARG A 383 -1.85 -2.58 1.66
N GLY A 384 -1.88 -1.35 1.16
CA GLY A 384 -3.10 -0.66 0.76
C GLY A 384 -3.83 0.05 1.91
N PHE A 385 -3.59 -0.35 3.16
CA PHE A 385 -4.25 0.25 4.33
C PHE A 385 -3.26 0.92 5.27
N ALA A 386 -2.16 0.26 5.62
CA ALA A 386 -1.13 0.84 6.47
C ALA A 386 -0.34 1.92 5.70
N PRO A 387 -0.06 3.09 6.30
CA PRO A 387 -0.26 3.44 7.71
C PRO A 387 -1.50 4.32 7.95
N LEU A 388 -2.55 4.26 7.11
CA LEU A 388 -3.71 5.13 7.27
C LEU A 388 -4.34 4.99 8.66
N PRO A 389 -4.67 6.12 9.32
CA PRO A 389 -5.15 6.10 10.69
C PRO A 389 -6.60 5.63 10.79
N VAL A 390 -6.95 5.08 11.94
CA VAL A 390 -8.31 5.09 12.47
C VAL A 390 -8.54 6.45 13.13
N ILE A 391 -9.66 7.11 12.81
CA ILE A 391 -10.02 8.40 13.41
C ILE A 391 -10.82 8.12 14.68
N LEU A 392 -10.47 8.80 15.77
CA LEU A 392 -11.16 8.71 17.05
C LEU A 392 -12.19 9.85 17.17
N PRO A 393 -13.32 9.62 17.86
CA PRO A 393 -14.29 10.68 18.14
C PRO A 393 -13.81 11.69 19.21
N PHE A 394 -12.59 11.53 19.71
CA PHE A 394 -11.96 12.37 20.73
C PHE A 394 -10.46 12.52 20.48
N LYS A 395 -9.84 13.52 21.12
CA LYS A 395 -8.40 13.75 21.05
C LYS A 395 -7.67 13.12 22.24
N LEU A 396 -6.61 12.40 21.95
CA LEU A 396 -5.63 11.93 22.91
C LEU A 396 -4.88 13.11 23.52
N LYS A 397 -4.68 13.06 24.85
CA LYS A 397 -4.00 14.13 25.60
C LYS A 397 -2.49 14.16 25.39
N VAL A 398 -1.90 13.01 25.08
CA VAL A 398 -0.48 12.81 24.83
C VAL A 398 -0.30 11.76 23.73
N PRO A 399 0.82 11.75 22.99
CA PRO A 399 1.12 10.67 22.06
C PRO A 399 1.18 9.31 22.77
N VAL A 400 0.58 8.29 22.16
CA VAL A 400 0.48 6.93 22.72
C VAL A 400 1.15 5.93 21.77
N LEU A 401 1.93 4.99 22.30
CA LEU A 401 2.41 3.81 21.57
C LEU A 401 1.69 2.56 22.10
N ALA A 402 0.98 1.83 21.24
CA ALA A 402 0.42 0.53 21.56
C ALA A 402 1.30 -0.57 20.96
N LEU A 403 1.73 -1.52 21.80
CA LEU A 403 2.69 -2.57 21.49
C LEU A 403 2.05 -3.85 20.93
N GLY A 404 0.72 -3.96 21.00
CA GLY A 404 -0.05 -5.06 20.44
C GLY A 404 0.05 -6.39 21.20
N SER A 405 -0.51 -7.42 20.58
CA SER A 405 -0.60 -8.81 21.07
C SER A 405 0.66 -9.62 20.75
N TYR A 406 0.63 -10.93 21.02
CA TYR A 406 1.67 -11.85 20.57
C TYR A 406 1.44 -12.36 19.15
N MET A 407 0.25 -12.92 18.92
CA MET A 407 -0.15 -13.44 17.61
C MET A 407 -0.67 -12.32 16.72
N ASN A 408 -0.39 -12.43 15.42
CA ASN A 408 -0.77 -11.51 14.36
C ASN A 408 -0.55 -10.04 14.76
N ASN A 409 0.59 -9.75 15.37
CA ASN A 409 0.89 -8.48 16.00
C ASN A 409 0.85 -7.32 14.99
N THR A 410 0.36 -6.19 15.49
CA THR A 410 0.53 -4.85 14.94
C THR A 410 0.84 -3.90 16.08
N ILE A 411 1.62 -2.85 15.80
CA ILE A 411 1.77 -1.71 16.71
C ILE A 411 0.86 -0.57 16.26
N ALA A 412 0.60 0.37 17.16
CA ALA A 412 -0.10 1.59 16.81
C ALA A 412 0.50 2.83 17.46
N VAL A 413 0.48 3.94 16.73
CA VAL A 413 0.87 5.27 17.21
C VAL A 413 -0.36 6.16 17.24
N GLY A 414 -0.75 6.64 18.43
CA GLY A 414 -1.85 7.56 18.64
C GLY A 414 -1.36 9.00 18.76
N ILE A 415 -1.88 9.90 17.90
CA ILE A 415 -1.57 11.34 17.89
C ILE A 415 -2.87 12.11 17.68
N ASP A 416 -3.20 13.03 18.58
CA ASP A 416 -4.49 13.74 18.60
C ASP A 416 -5.68 12.78 18.47
N ASP A 417 -6.47 12.91 17.42
CA ASP A 417 -7.65 12.09 17.10
C ASP A 417 -7.33 10.95 16.13
N LYS A 418 -6.06 10.56 15.96
CA LYS A 418 -5.64 9.58 14.94
C LYS A 418 -4.84 8.45 15.56
N VAL A 419 -5.16 7.21 15.19
CA VAL A 419 -4.41 6.00 15.54
C VAL A 419 -3.84 5.37 14.28
N TYR A 420 -2.54 5.57 14.06
CA TYR A 420 -1.78 5.04 12.93
C TYR A 420 -1.35 3.61 13.24
N LEU A 421 -1.90 2.65 12.51
CA LEU A 421 -1.57 1.22 12.63
C LEU A 421 -0.38 0.88 11.74
N SER A 422 0.52 0.04 12.23
CA SER A 422 1.59 -0.52 11.40
C SER A 422 1.06 -1.50 10.34
N GLN A 423 1.95 -1.87 9.43
CA GLN A 423 1.79 -3.11 8.68
C GLN A 423 1.65 -4.31 9.63
N HIS A 424 1.17 -5.41 9.09
CA HIS A 424 1.17 -6.69 9.79
C HIS A 424 2.63 -7.11 10.09
N ILE A 425 2.92 -7.39 11.36
CA ILE A 425 4.24 -7.84 11.79
C ILE A 425 4.30 -9.37 11.79
N GLY A 426 3.19 -10.02 12.18
CA GLY A 426 3.10 -11.47 12.29
C GLY A 426 3.16 -11.95 13.74
N ASP A 427 3.44 -13.23 13.93
CA ASP A 427 3.58 -13.82 15.25
C ASP A 427 4.99 -13.55 15.80
N LEU A 428 5.10 -13.15 17.06
CA LEU A 428 6.39 -12.84 17.70
C LEU A 428 7.12 -14.10 18.22
N ASP A 429 7.13 -15.15 17.40
CA ASP A 429 7.63 -16.51 17.73
C ASP A 429 9.11 -16.72 17.39
N THR A 430 9.67 -15.93 16.46
CA THR A 430 11.03 -16.11 15.95
C THR A 430 11.92 -14.90 16.26
N PRO A 431 13.25 -15.07 16.38
CA PRO A 431 14.18 -13.94 16.53
C PRO A 431 14.03 -12.91 15.40
N LEU A 432 13.83 -13.35 14.15
CA LEU A 432 13.63 -12.45 13.02
C LEU A 432 12.32 -11.65 13.12
N ALA A 433 11.24 -12.25 13.63
CA ALA A 433 9.98 -11.55 13.87
C ALA A 433 10.11 -10.52 15.01
N VAL A 434 10.88 -10.86 16.05
CA VAL A 434 11.22 -9.93 17.14
C VAL A 434 12.06 -8.76 16.63
N ASP A 435 13.09 -9.01 15.83
CA ASP A 435 13.93 -7.95 15.26
C ASP A 435 13.10 -7.03 14.36
N PHE A 436 12.21 -7.59 13.52
CA PHE A 436 11.31 -6.81 12.69
C PHE A 436 10.28 -6.01 13.50
N TYR A 437 9.81 -6.54 14.62
CA TYR A 437 8.93 -5.85 15.54
C TYR A 437 9.60 -4.62 16.16
N GLU A 438 10.82 -4.78 16.69
CA GLU A 438 11.57 -3.69 17.30
C GLU A 438 11.96 -2.62 16.24
N GLU A 439 12.39 -3.04 15.05
CA GLU A 439 12.65 -2.16 13.89
C GLU A 439 11.39 -1.35 13.50
N THR A 440 10.22 -1.99 13.50
CA THR A 440 8.95 -1.32 13.17
C THR A 440 8.58 -0.27 14.21
N ILE A 441 8.84 -0.51 15.50
CA ILE A 441 8.62 0.49 16.55
C ILE A 441 9.51 1.70 16.33
N ASP A 442 10.81 1.48 16.17
CA ASP A 442 11.78 2.56 15.99
C ASP A 442 11.50 3.37 14.73
N ASP A 443 11.17 2.69 13.63
CA ASP A 443 10.79 3.36 12.38
C ASP A 443 9.51 4.18 12.53
N PHE A 444 8.44 3.67 13.16
CA PHE A 444 7.22 4.44 13.36
C PHE A 444 7.43 5.65 14.27
N LEU A 445 8.21 5.51 15.34
CA LEU A 445 8.53 6.62 16.24
C LEU A 445 9.32 7.72 15.51
N ARG A 446 10.28 7.34 14.66
CA ARG A 446 11.06 8.26 13.83
C ARG A 446 10.21 8.91 12.73
N LEU A 447 9.41 8.11 12.03
CA LEU A 447 8.62 8.52 10.88
C LEU A 447 7.54 9.56 11.24
N PHE A 448 6.91 9.39 12.40
CA PHE A 448 5.93 10.34 12.92
C PHE A 448 6.56 11.41 13.83
N ASP A 449 7.87 11.37 14.06
CA ASP A 449 8.62 12.23 14.99
C ASP A 449 7.96 12.34 16.37
N ILE A 450 7.64 11.19 16.97
CA ILE A 450 6.94 11.14 18.25
C ILE A 450 7.79 10.56 19.39
N LYS A 451 7.60 11.14 20.57
CA LYS A 451 8.03 10.55 21.84
C LYS A 451 6.79 10.18 22.65
N PRO A 452 6.47 8.89 22.83
CA PRO A 452 5.23 8.48 23.49
C PRO A 452 5.25 8.89 24.96
N GLY A 453 4.18 9.60 25.37
CA GLY A 453 3.92 9.92 26.77
C GLY A 453 3.39 8.71 27.54
N ILE A 454 2.62 7.86 26.85
CA ILE A 454 2.06 6.61 27.39
C ILE A 454 2.40 5.47 26.42
N VAL A 455 2.72 4.30 26.97
CA VAL A 455 2.89 3.06 26.20
C VAL A 455 1.91 2.02 26.72
N VAL A 456 1.27 1.28 25.82
CA VAL A 456 0.25 0.28 26.16
C VAL A 456 0.68 -1.09 25.67
N SER A 457 0.58 -2.12 26.51
CA SER A 457 0.75 -3.53 26.13
C SER A 457 -0.43 -4.38 26.59
N ASP A 458 -0.46 -5.64 26.14
CA ASP A 458 -1.32 -6.66 26.74
C ASP A 458 -0.98 -6.87 28.23
N LEU A 459 -1.94 -7.42 28.99
CA LEU A 459 -1.73 -7.86 30.38
C LEU A 459 -0.82 -9.08 30.47
N HIS A 460 -0.72 -9.90 29.43
CA HIS A 460 0.03 -11.14 29.47
C HIS A 460 1.54 -10.88 29.71
N PRO A 461 2.11 -11.31 30.85
CA PRO A 461 3.49 -10.99 31.21
C PRO A 461 4.53 -11.79 30.40
N GLY A 462 4.09 -12.90 29.78
CA GLY A 462 4.97 -13.74 28.96
C GLY A 462 5.27 -13.19 27.57
N TYR A 463 4.44 -12.26 27.06
CA TYR A 463 4.58 -11.76 25.69
C TYR A 463 5.84 -10.94 25.52
N HIS A 464 6.47 -11.08 24.36
CA HIS A 464 7.63 -10.27 24.02
C HIS A 464 7.28 -8.78 23.99
N SER A 465 6.13 -8.40 23.42
CA SER A 465 5.63 -7.01 23.43
C SER A 465 5.51 -6.41 24.84
N THR A 466 4.99 -7.17 25.81
CA THR A 466 4.91 -6.74 27.22
C THR A 466 6.30 -6.57 27.84
N LYS A 467 7.21 -7.54 27.64
CA LYS A 467 8.58 -7.49 28.17
C LYS A 467 9.39 -6.34 27.56
N PHE A 468 9.21 -6.08 26.27
CA PHE A 468 9.77 -4.94 25.56
C PHE A 468 9.29 -3.62 26.21
N GLY A 469 7.97 -3.50 26.41
CA GLY A 469 7.35 -2.38 27.12
C GLY A 469 7.97 -2.13 28.50
N GLU A 470 8.14 -3.19 29.29
CA GLU A 470 8.69 -3.11 30.65
C GLU A 470 10.15 -2.65 30.65
N ARG A 471 10.95 -3.21 29.73
CA ARG A 471 12.39 -2.92 29.61
C ARG A 471 12.64 -1.48 29.16
N HIS A 472 11.90 -0.99 28.17
CA HIS A 472 12.21 0.27 27.49
C HIS A 472 11.41 1.47 28.04
N PHE A 473 10.21 1.27 28.59
CA PHE A 473 9.32 2.38 28.94
C PHE A 473 8.94 2.44 30.43
N GLY A 474 9.17 1.38 31.20
CA GLY A 474 9.04 1.36 32.66
C GLY A 474 7.72 1.97 33.15
N LYS A 475 7.79 3.11 33.86
CA LYS A 475 6.62 3.78 34.45
C LYS A 475 5.59 4.29 33.42
N ARG A 476 5.97 4.46 32.15
CA ARG A 476 5.06 4.87 31.07
C ARG A 476 4.20 3.72 30.55
N LEU A 477 4.57 2.47 30.83
CA LEU A 477 3.82 1.30 30.41
C LEU A 477 2.52 1.16 31.21
N LYS A 478 1.43 0.97 30.48
CA LYS A 478 0.11 0.58 30.98
C LYS A 478 -0.26 -0.75 30.33
N LYS A 479 -0.88 -1.63 31.11
CA LYS A 479 -1.30 -2.95 30.62
C LYS A 479 -2.82 -2.99 30.49
N VAL A 480 -3.31 -3.56 29.40
CA VAL A 480 -4.73 -3.64 29.08
C VAL A 480 -5.10 -5.10 28.82
N GLN A 481 -6.28 -5.50 29.28
CA GLN A 481 -6.77 -6.87 29.10
C GLN A 481 -7.10 -7.15 27.64
N HIS A 482 -6.70 -8.32 27.13
CA HIS A 482 -6.81 -8.70 25.72
C HIS A 482 -8.23 -8.58 25.12
N HIS A 483 -9.23 -9.19 25.76
CA HIS A 483 -10.62 -9.14 25.30
C HIS A 483 -11.22 -7.74 25.40
N TYR A 484 -10.84 -6.99 26.44
CA TYR A 484 -11.23 -5.59 26.59
C TYR A 484 -10.67 -4.74 25.46
N ALA A 485 -9.40 -4.95 25.06
CA ALA A 485 -8.81 -4.29 23.91
C ALA A 485 -9.56 -4.61 22.59
N HIS A 486 -10.02 -5.85 22.39
CA HIS A 486 -10.86 -6.22 21.24
C HIS A 486 -12.22 -5.50 21.22
N ILE A 487 -12.84 -5.29 22.38
CA ILE A 487 -14.10 -4.53 22.45
C ILE A 487 -13.83 -3.04 22.14
N LEU A 488 -12.77 -2.49 22.71
CA LEU A 488 -12.38 -1.09 22.50
C LEU A 488 -12.02 -0.79 21.05
N SER A 489 -11.37 -1.72 20.32
CA SER A 489 -11.08 -1.53 18.90
C SER A 489 -12.36 -1.42 18.06
N CYS A 490 -13.36 -2.27 18.35
CA CYS A 490 -14.67 -2.18 17.70
C CYS A 490 -15.39 -0.86 18.01
N MET A 491 -15.35 -0.40 19.26
CA MET A 491 -15.92 0.90 19.66
C MET A 491 -15.22 2.07 18.93
N ALA A 492 -13.89 2.04 18.86
CA ALA A 492 -13.09 3.06 18.19
C ALA A 492 -13.39 3.15 16.69
N GLU A 493 -13.59 2.02 16.00
CA GLU A 493 -13.93 2.00 14.58
C GLU A 493 -15.38 2.43 14.26
N ASN A 494 -16.27 2.45 15.26
CA ASN A 494 -17.68 2.79 15.08
C ASN A 494 -18.08 4.11 15.77
N ASP A 495 -17.11 5.01 16.00
CA ASP A 495 -17.31 6.35 16.58
C ASP A 495 -18.10 6.35 17.89
N MET A 496 -18.01 5.27 18.67
CA MET A 496 -18.69 5.18 19.95
C MET A 496 -18.01 6.12 20.96
N PRO A 497 -18.77 6.98 21.68
CA PRO A 497 -18.20 7.84 22.70
C PRO A 497 -17.69 7.02 23.91
N GLU A 498 -16.82 7.67 24.71
CA GLU A 498 -16.14 7.10 25.90
C GLU A 498 -17.10 6.46 26.92
#